data_AF-A0A849YYM1-F1
#
_entry.id   AF-A0A849YYM1-F1
#
_cell.length_a   1.000
_cell.length_b   1.000
_cell.length_c   1.000
_cell.angle_alpha   90.00
_cell.angle_beta   90.00
_cell.angle_gamma   90.00
#
_symmetry.space_group_name_H-M   'P 1'
#
loop_
_entity.id
_entity.type
_entity.pdbx_description
1 polymer ?
#
loop_
_entity_poly.entity_id
_entity_poly.type
_entity_poly.pdbx_seq_one_letter_code
_entity_poly.pdbx_strand_id
1 'polypeptide(L)' 'MSEQAALQKVFNVLGEARGRQIVDQVFQQLGTRELSTPNDRLRFGNALISRGGVLESIGRAIKIQAFLHGATED' A
#
# COMPACT_ATOMS: atom_id res chain seq x y z
N MET A 1 -1.41 2.54 -14.96
CA MET A 1 -2.20 1.90 -13.89
C MET A 1 -2.29 2.82 -12.69
N SER A 2 -3.50 3.24 -12.35
CA SER A 2 -3.82 4.24 -11.33
C SER A 2 -3.52 3.74 -9.91
N GLU A 3 -3.16 4.67 -9.02
CA GLU A 3 -3.20 4.59 -7.55
C GLU A 3 -4.20 3.56 -6.97
N GLN A 4 -5.38 3.48 -7.59
CA GLN A 4 -6.47 2.58 -7.25
C GLN A 4 -6.08 1.12 -7.11
N ALA A 5 -5.11 0.59 -7.88
CA ALA A 5 -4.80 -0.85 -7.83
C ALA A 5 -4.20 -1.30 -6.48
N ALA A 6 -3.40 -0.44 -5.82
CA ALA A 6 -2.81 -0.75 -4.51
C ALA A 6 -3.86 -0.65 -3.40
N LEU A 7 -4.70 0.40 -3.43
CA LEU A 7 -5.76 0.61 -2.46
C LEU A 7 -6.88 -0.44 -2.58
N GLN A 8 -7.23 -0.83 -3.81
CA GLN A 8 -8.24 -1.85 -4.07
C GLN A 8 -7.86 -3.20 -3.47
N LYS A 9 -6.57 -3.55 -3.41
CA LYS A 9 -6.13 -4.80 -2.72
C LYS A 9 -6.45 -4.77 -1.24
N VAL A 10 -6.27 -3.63 -0.59
CA VAL A 10 -6.62 -3.46 0.83
C VAL A 10 -8.13 -3.59 1.01
N PHE A 11 -8.92 -2.91 0.17
CA PHE A 11 -10.38 -2.93 0.25
C PHE A 11 -10.97 -4.31 -0.06
N ASN A 12 -10.42 -5.04 -1.04
CA ASN A 12 -10.90 -6.38 -1.38
C ASN A 12 -10.68 -7.39 -0.25
N VAL A 13 -9.61 -7.24 0.54
CA VAL A 13 -9.28 -8.20 1.61
C VAL A 13 -9.94 -7.83 2.93
N LEU A 14 -10.03 -6.54 3.26
CA LEU A 14 -10.51 -6.08 4.57
C LEU A 14 -11.95 -5.55 4.55
N GLY A 15 -12.52 -5.36 3.36
CA GLY A 15 -13.75 -4.60 3.18
C GLY A 15 -13.51 -3.08 3.22
N GLU A 16 -14.52 -2.32 2.77
CA GLU A 16 -14.39 -0.87 2.58
C GLU A 16 -14.17 -0.11 3.88
N ALA A 17 -14.96 -0.38 4.92
CA ALA A 17 -14.88 0.35 6.19
C ALA A 17 -13.52 0.16 6.89
N ARG A 18 -13.09 -1.10 7.06
CA ARG A 18 -11.81 -1.40 7.71
C ARG A 18 -10.63 -1.04 6.82
N GLY A 19 -10.74 -1.28 5.53
CA GLY A 19 -9.69 -0.93 4.58
C GLY A 19 -9.44 0.57 4.54
N ARG A 20 -10.49 1.41 4.54
CA ARG A 20 -10.34 2.88 4.58
C ARG A 20 -9.62 3.34 5.85
N GLN A 21 -10.00 2.82 7.02
CA GLN A 21 -9.29 3.11 8.28
C GLN A 21 -7.78 2.79 8.19
N ILE A 22 -7.42 1.64 7.62
CA ILE A 22 -6.01 1.24 7.48
C ILE A 22 -5.28 2.14 6.48
N VAL A 23 -5.90 2.45 5.34
CA VAL A 23 -5.32 3.36 4.33
C VAL A 23 -5.07 4.73 4.95
N ASP A 24 -6.05 5.31 5.64
CA ASP A 24 -5.92 6.63 6.28
C ASP A 24 -4.77 6.64 7.31
N GLN A 25 -4.65 5.59 8.13
CA GLN A 25 -3.55 5.46 9.10
C GLN A 25 -2.18 5.37 8.43
N VAL A 26 -2.06 4.63 7.32
CA VAL A 26 -0.81 4.49 6.58
C VAL A 26 -0.46 5.80 5.87
N PHE A 27 -1.45 6.49 5.30
CA PHE A 27 -1.27 7.80 4.68
C PHE A 27 -0.80 8.85 5.69
N GLN A 28 -1.40 8.87 6.90
CA GLN A 28 -0.94 9.69 8.00
C GLN A 28 0.50 9.36 8.40
N GLN A 29 0.85 8.08 8.52
CA GLN A 29 2.21 7.63 8.83
C GLN A 29 3.24 8.08 7.78
N LEU A 30 2.86 8.07 6.50
CA LEU A 30 3.74 8.44 5.38
C LEU A 30 3.74 9.94 5.06
N GLY A 31 2.88 10.74 5.71
CA GLY A 31 2.74 12.16 5.42
C GLY A 31 2.22 12.45 4.00
N THR A 32 1.50 11.52 3.39
CA THR A 32 0.93 11.66 2.03
C THR A 32 -0.59 11.54 2.06
N ARG A 33 -1.24 11.95 0.96
CA ARG A 33 -2.68 11.77 0.71
C ARG A 33 -2.97 10.94 -0.53
N GLU A 34 -1.94 10.59 -1.30
CA GLU A 34 -2.08 9.86 -2.55
C GLU A 34 -0.84 9.00 -2.86
N LEU A 35 -1.00 8.04 -3.76
CA LEU A 35 0.08 7.16 -4.26
C LEU A 35 0.31 7.37 -5.77
N SER A 36 1.12 8.37 -6.11
CA SER A 36 1.30 8.83 -7.49
C SER A 36 2.45 8.13 -8.21
N THR A 37 3.46 7.64 -7.48
CA THR A 37 4.66 7.01 -8.05
C THR A 37 4.79 5.54 -7.66
N PRO A 38 5.58 4.73 -8.40
CA PRO A 38 5.97 3.39 -7.97
C PRO A 38 6.61 3.38 -6.57
N ASN A 39 7.45 4.37 -6.25
CA ASN A 39 8.08 4.49 -4.94
C ASN A 39 7.08 4.82 -3.82
N ASP A 40 6.00 5.56 -4.09
CA ASP A 40 4.92 5.75 -3.11
C ASP A 40 4.26 4.42 -2.76
N ARG A 41 4.02 3.59 -3.78
CA ARG A 41 3.45 2.24 -3.59
C ARG A 41 4.40 1.34 -2.82
N LEU A 42 5.70 1.43 -3.08
CA LEU A 42 6.73 0.71 -2.32
C LEU A 42 6.69 1.13 -0.84
N ARG A 43 6.69 2.43 -0.56
CA ARG A 43 6.59 2.98 0.82
C ARG A 43 5.31 2.54 1.51
N PHE A 44 4.17 2.59 0.80
CA PHE A 44 2.89 2.10 1.30
C PHE A 44 2.90 0.60 1.61
N GLY A 45 3.44 -0.21 0.70
CA GLY A 45 3.60 -1.65 0.90
C GLY A 45 4.48 -1.97 2.11
N ASN A 46 5.60 -1.25 2.29
CA ASN A 46 6.48 -1.40 3.44
C ASN A 46 5.79 -1.03 4.77
N ALA A 47 4.98 0.04 4.79
CA ALA A 47 4.20 0.42 5.96
C ALA A 47 3.09 -0.58 6.33
N LEU A 48 2.57 -1.33 5.35
CA LEU A 48 1.67 -2.46 5.61
C LEU A 48 2.43 -3.69 6.12
N ILE A 49 3.62 -3.97 5.57
CA ILE A 49 4.51 -5.06 6.01
C ILE A 49 4.85 -4.92 7.49
N SER A 50 5.18 -3.71 7.96
CA SER A 50 5.52 -3.47 9.36
C SER A 50 4.37 -3.75 10.35
N ARG A 51 3.14 -3.93 9.87
CA ARG A 51 1.96 -4.22 10.71
C ARG A 51 1.69 -5.72 10.87
N GLY A 52 2.37 -6.58 10.11
CA GLY A 52 2.26 -8.03 10.23
C GLY A 52 0.93 -8.64 9.74
N GLY A 53 0.83 -9.97 9.87
CA GLY A 53 -0.40 -10.72 9.60
C GLY A 53 -0.92 -10.55 8.17
N VAL A 54 -2.23 -10.35 8.02
CA VAL A 54 -2.86 -10.16 6.69
C VAL A 54 -2.33 -8.92 5.97
N LEU A 55 -2.01 -7.85 6.70
CA LEU A 55 -1.48 -6.62 6.11
C LEU A 55 -0.10 -6.84 5.51
N GLU A 56 0.71 -7.71 6.11
CA GLU A 56 2.00 -8.07 5.56
C GLU A 56 1.88 -8.74 4.19
N SER A 57 0.97 -9.70 4.05
CA SER A 57 0.72 -10.36 2.77
C SER A 57 0.28 -9.38 1.69
N ILE A 58 -0.62 -8.43 2.02
CA ILE A 58 -1.06 -7.38 1.10
C ILE A 58 0.12 -6.46 0.73
N GLY A 59 0.90 -6.04 1.73
CA GLY A 59 2.05 -5.16 1.56
C GLY A 59 3.12 -5.77 0.67
N ARG A 60 3.40 -7.08 0.82
CA ARG A 60 4.32 -7.82 -0.06
C ARG A 60 3.84 -7.86 -1.50
N ALA A 61 2.55 -8.09 -1.73
CA ALA A 61 1.98 -8.07 -3.07
C ALA A 61 2.10 -6.67 -3.72
N ILE A 62 1.85 -5.60 -2.96
CA ILE A 62 2.00 -4.21 -3.42
C ILE A 62 3.48 -3.89 -3.70
N LYS A 63 4.40 -4.31 -2.82
CA LYS A 63 5.85 -4.14 -2.98
C LYS A 63 6.36 -4.79 -4.27
N ILE A 64 5.99 -6.04 -4.54
CA ILE A 64 6.34 -6.73 -5.79
C ILE A 64 5.82 -5.94 -6.99
N GLN A 65 4.56 -5.48 -6.95
CA GLN A 65 4.03 -4.66 -8.04
C GLN A 65 4.77 -3.33 -8.19
N ALA A 66 5.15 -2.67 -7.11
CA ALA A 66 5.92 -1.43 -7.18
C ALA A 66 7.23 -1.63 -7.95
N PHE A 67 7.99 -2.70 -7.65
CA PHE A 67 9.22 -3.03 -8.38
C PHE A 67 8.98 -3.32 -9.86
N LEU A 68 7.94 -4.08 -10.19
CA LEU A 68 7.57 -4.34 -11.59
C LEU A 68 7.25 -3.07 -12.38
N HIS A 69 6.92 -1.97 -11.69
CA HIS A 69 6.64 -0.67 -12.30
C HIS A 69 7.76 0.35 -12.10
N GLY A 70 8.98 -0.09 -11.72
CA GLY A 70 10.16 0.75 -11.66
C GLY A 70 10.43 1.42 -10.32
N ALA A 71 9.83 0.94 -9.23
CA ALA A 71 10.28 1.35 -7.89
C ALA A 71 11.71 0.86 -7.62
N THR A 72 12.46 1.60 -6.82
CA THR A 72 13.81 1.25 -6.39
C THR A 72 13.88 1.29 -4.86
N GLU A 73 14.62 0.36 -4.26
CA GLU A 73 15.06 0.52 -2.87
C GLU A 73 16.26 1.46 -2.91
N ASP A 74 16.09 2.66 -2.36
CA ASP A 74 17.22 3.54 -2.00
C ASP A 74 17.96 2.98 -0.77
#